data_AF-R7LW45-F1
#
_entry.id   AF-R7LW45-F1
#
_cell.length_a   1.000
_cell.length_b   1.000
_cell.length_c   1.000
_cell.angle_alpha   90.00
_cell.angle_beta   90.00
_cell.angle_gamma   90.00
#
_symmetry.space_group_name_H-M   'P 1'
#
loop_
_entity.id
_entity.type
_entity.pdbx_description
1 polymer ?
#
loop_
_entity_poly.entity_id
_entity_poly.type
_entity_poly.pdbx_seq_one_letter_code
_entity_poly.pdbx_strand_id
1 'polypeptide(L)'
;MVKIPTGIVKNLPDFRKFSKFIFSNQEKITPNFFATELRSIKNDYMLANERQLFCQRADRLAEQLESGQNRNFAGIVYSLLAKITEPFPKELEYYAYKGYKAAQRNNDPIHMLARLNDIRRLIYCQPARLHDYVNILFEQERCLKTITSSYDKVVGQFHTISRPPAPRKDYETMLAYIQTELSKLIWKKEPDLALKKLKSAQDIFRRTGEKGNRKYITLLMCRIKAQPRFENFA
;
A
#
# COMPACT_ATOMS: atom_id res chain seq x y z
N MET A 1 2.69 43.17 -16.96
CA MET A 1 2.38 42.85 -15.54
C MET A 1 1.07 42.09 -15.49
N VAL A 2 1.12 40.77 -15.29
CA VAL A 2 -0.08 39.94 -15.12
C VAL A 2 -0.54 40.13 -13.68
N LYS A 3 -1.70 40.76 -13.48
CA LYS A 3 -2.36 40.85 -12.17
C LYS A 3 -2.79 39.44 -11.77
N ILE A 4 -2.11 38.88 -10.78
CA ILE A 4 -2.56 37.65 -10.11
C ILE A 4 -3.85 38.03 -9.35
N PRO A 5 -4.99 37.35 -9.58
CA PRO A 5 -6.21 37.63 -8.84
C PRO A 5 -5.99 37.32 -7.35
N THR A 6 -5.80 38.36 -6.55
CA THR A 6 -5.95 38.31 -5.09
C THR A 6 -7.44 38.26 -4.79
N GLY A 7 -7.98 37.07 -4.54
CA GLY A 7 -9.29 36.94 -3.92
C GLY A 7 -10.07 35.71 -4.36
N ILE A 8 -9.98 34.65 -3.55
CA ILE A 8 -11.14 34.05 -2.89
C ILE A 8 -10.64 33.61 -1.50
N VAL A 9 -10.84 34.43 -0.46
CA VAL A 9 -10.85 33.90 0.91
C VAL A 9 -12.14 33.10 1.03
N LYS A 10 -12.11 31.85 0.58
CA LYS A 10 -13.20 30.92 0.82
C LYS A 10 -13.11 30.62 2.31
N ASN A 11 -14.17 30.94 3.07
CA ASN A 11 -14.27 30.46 4.44
C ASN A 11 -14.07 28.95 4.41
N LEU A 12 -12.94 28.49 4.93
CA LEU A 12 -12.62 27.07 4.91
C LEU A 12 -13.73 26.31 5.63
N PRO A 13 -14.13 25.14 5.11
CA PRO A 13 -15.08 24.29 5.81
C PRO A 13 -14.60 24.03 7.25
N ASP A 14 -15.52 24.16 8.20
CA ASP A 14 -15.22 23.90 9.60
C ASP A 14 -15.03 22.40 9.81
N PHE A 15 -13.78 21.96 9.69
CA PHE A 15 -13.37 20.57 9.84
C PHE A 15 -13.80 20.00 11.21
N ARG A 16 -13.95 20.85 12.23
CA ARG A 16 -14.42 20.42 13.56
C ARG A 16 -15.90 20.06 13.52
N LYS A 17 -16.73 20.82 12.80
CA LYS A 17 -18.15 20.48 12.58
C LYS A 17 -18.28 19.17 11.83
N PHE A 18 -17.50 18.98 10.76
CA PHE A 18 -17.45 17.70 10.05
C PHE A 18 -17.06 16.56 10.98
N SER A 19 -15.95 16.69 11.71
CA SER A 19 -15.47 15.66 12.64
C SER A 19 -16.54 15.29 13.67
N LYS A 20 -17.14 16.29 14.34
CA LYS A 20 -18.25 16.08 15.30
C LYS A 20 -19.42 15.34 14.66
N PHE A 21 -19.85 15.75 13.48
CA PHE A 21 -20.95 15.10 12.76
C PHE A 21 -20.63 13.62 12.47
N ILE A 22 -19.41 13.32 12.02
CA ILE A 22 -18.98 11.93 11.78
C ILE A 22 -19.00 11.11 13.06
N PHE A 23 -18.45 11.64 14.17
CA PHE A 23 -18.45 10.92 15.46
C PHE A 23 -19.85 10.64 15.99
N SER A 24 -20.78 11.59 15.85
CA SER A 24 -22.16 11.43 16.31
C SER A 24 -23.00 10.47 15.45
N ASN A 25 -22.55 10.09 14.26
CA ASN A 25 -23.37 9.37 13.27
C ASN A 25 -22.64 8.18 12.62
N GLN A 26 -21.60 7.61 13.25
CA GLN A 26 -20.75 6.58 12.61
C GLN A 26 -21.53 5.35 12.10
N GLU A 27 -22.59 4.93 12.78
CA GLU A 27 -23.42 3.77 12.39
C GLU A 27 -24.35 4.06 11.20
N LYS A 28 -24.69 5.33 10.98
CA LYS A 28 -25.65 5.75 9.95
C LYS A 28 -24.96 6.20 8.66
N ILE A 29 -23.65 6.40 8.71
CA ILE A 29 -22.86 6.92 7.59
C ILE A 29 -22.21 5.78 6.82
N THR A 30 -22.40 5.79 5.50
CA THR A 30 -21.72 4.85 4.62
C THR A 30 -20.29 5.32 4.31
N PRO A 31 -19.35 4.40 4.03
CA PRO A 31 -18.01 4.74 3.56
C PRO A 31 -17.97 5.68 2.35
N ASN A 32 -18.90 5.52 1.42
CA ASN A 32 -19.00 6.36 0.21
C ASN A 32 -19.39 7.81 0.53
N PHE A 33 -20.37 7.99 1.42
CA PHE A 33 -20.75 9.33 1.88
C PHE A 33 -19.57 10.01 2.58
N PHE A 34 -18.95 9.32 3.55
CA PHE A 34 -17.80 9.84 4.28
C PHE A 34 -16.66 10.27 3.35
N ALA A 35 -16.30 9.42 2.39
CA ALA A 35 -15.23 9.71 1.44
C ALA A 35 -15.55 10.88 0.50
N THR A 36 -16.81 11.04 0.11
CA THR A 36 -17.27 12.14 -0.75
C THR A 36 -17.19 13.47 -0.03
N GLU A 37 -17.72 13.54 1.20
CA GLU A 37 -17.66 14.74 2.03
C GLU A 37 -16.22 15.13 2.36
N LEU A 38 -15.39 14.16 2.78
CA LEU A 38 -13.98 14.41 3.06
C LEU A 38 -13.24 14.95 1.83
N ARG A 39 -13.54 14.43 0.64
CA ARG A 39 -12.95 14.92 -0.62
C ARG A 39 -13.39 16.33 -0.96
N SER A 40 -14.65 16.67 -0.71
CA SER A 40 -15.19 18.03 -0.87
C SER A 40 -14.42 19.01 0.02
N ILE A 41 -14.33 18.71 1.32
CA ILE A 41 -13.56 19.52 2.28
C ILE A 41 -12.10 19.65 1.84
N LYS A 42 -11.45 18.55 1.46
CA LYS A 42 -10.08 18.57 0.94
C LYS A 42 -9.93 19.52 -0.25
N ASN A 43 -10.87 19.54 -1.20
CA ASN A 43 -10.79 20.42 -2.35
C ASN A 43 -10.75 21.89 -1.94
N ASP A 44 -11.59 22.31 -0.99
CA ASP A 44 -11.60 23.69 -0.50
C ASP A 44 -10.27 24.07 0.18
N TYR A 45 -9.67 23.19 0.99
CA TYR A 45 -8.35 23.45 1.59
C TYR A 45 -7.23 23.51 0.53
N MET A 46 -7.27 22.67 -0.50
CA MET A 46 -6.28 22.75 -1.58
C MET A 46 -6.40 24.06 -2.36
N LEU A 47 -7.63 24.52 -2.64
CA LEU A 47 -7.88 25.80 -3.32
C LEU A 47 -7.40 27.00 -2.51
N ALA A 48 -7.46 26.91 -1.18
CA ALA A 48 -6.93 27.92 -0.26
C ALA A 48 -5.41 27.81 -0.02
N ASN A 49 -4.71 26.85 -0.66
CA ASN A 49 -3.31 26.52 -0.41
C ASN A 49 -2.99 26.10 1.04
N GLU A 50 -3.97 25.52 1.74
CA GLU A 50 -3.91 25.14 3.15
C GLU A 50 -3.73 23.62 3.33
N ARG A 51 -2.87 23.02 2.50
CA ARG A 51 -2.64 21.56 2.50
C ARG A 51 -2.17 21.04 3.85
N GLN A 52 -1.19 21.71 4.46
CA GLN A 52 -0.62 21.26 5.72
C GLN A 52 -1.66 21.25 6.84
N LEU A 53 -2.49 22.30 6.91
CA LEU A 53 -3.58 22.40 7.88
C LEU A 53 -4.63 21.30 7.65
N PHE A 54 -4.99 21.00 6.40
CA PHE A 54 -5.86 19.87 6.07
C PHE A 54 -5.24 18.55 6.55
N CYS A 55 -3.97 18.29 6.22
CA CYS A 55 -3.29 17.06 6.59
C CYS A 55 -3.30 16.86 8.11
N GLN A 56 -2.96 17.89 8.89
CA GLN A 56 -2.96 17.83 10.36
C GLN A 56 -4.36 17.52 10.92
N ARG A 57 -5.40 18.17 10.40
CA ARG A 57 -6.77 17.97 10.87
C ARG A 57 -7.31 16.59 10.49
N ALA A 58 -7.01 16.13 9.29
CA ALA A 58 -7.38 14.81 8.80
C ALA A 58 -6.62 13.70 9.54
N ASP A 59 -5.32 13.84 9.81
CA ASP A 59 -4.54 12.87 10.58
C ASP A 59 -5.15 12.69 11.98
N ARG A 60 -5.42 13.80 12.67
CA ARG A 60 -6.08 13.78 13.99
C ARG A 60 -7.45 13.11 13.96
N LEU A 61 -8.25 13.39 12.93
CA LEU A 61 -9.54 12.73 12.75
C LEU A 61 -9.35 11.21 12.54
N ALA A 62 -8.38 10.80 11.72
CA ALA A 62 -8.09 9.39 11.48
C ALA A 62 -7.70 8.65 12.76
N GLU A 63 -6.81 9.23 13.57
CA GLU A 63 -6.39 8.68 14.87
C GLU A 63 -7.58 8.46 15.80
N GLN A 64 -8.48 9.44 15.89
CA GLN A 64 -9.70 9.33 16.69
C GLN A 64 -10.70 8.31 16.13
N LEU A 65 -10.68 8.05 14.82
CA LEU A 65 -11.51 7.03 14.19
C LEU A 65 -10.94 5.62 14.34
N GLU A 66 -9.64 5.45 14.62
CA GLU A 66 -9.03 4.14 14.85
C GLU A 66 -9.60 3.43 16.09
N SER A 67 -9.95 4.20 17.13
CA SER A 67 -10.61 3.70 18.34
C SER A 67 -12.14 3.65 18.24
N GLY A 68 -12.70 4.12 17.12
CA GLY A 68 -14.13 4.19 16.88
C GLY A 68 -14.76 2.85 16.48
N GLN A 69 -16.08 2.88 16.31
CA GLN A 69 -16.86 1.71 15.90
C GLN A 69 -16.70 1.41 14.40
N ASN A 70 -16.55 2.45 13.55
CA ASN A 70 -16.35 2.28 12.11
C ASN A 70 -14.88 2.49 11.70
N ARG A 71 -14.07 1.44 11.89
CA ARG A 71 -12.62 1.46 11.63
C ARG A 71 -12.24 1.66 10.16
N ASN A 72 -13.19 1.50 9.23
CA ASN A 72 -12.94 1.71 7.81
C ASN A 72 -12.72 3.20 7.48
N PHE A 73 -13.26 4.13 8.27
CA PHE A 73 -13.11 5.55 8.02
C PHE A 73 -11.66 6.01 8.20
N ALA A 74 -10.94 5.51 9.21
CA ALA A 74 -9.52 5.81 9.38
C ALA A 74 -8.70 5.40 8.14
N GLY A 75 -8.97 4.22 7.59
CA GLY A 75 -8.34 3.73 6.36
C GLY A 75 -8.60 4.63 5.15
N ILE A 76 -9.82 5.17 5.01
CA ILE A 76 -10.17 6.14 3.95
C ILE A 76 -9.37 7.43 4.12
N VAL A 77 -9.28 7.96 5.34
CA VAL A 77 -8.54 9.19 5.62
C VAL A 77 -7.06 9.01 5.32
N TYR A 78 -6.42 7.95 5.82
CA TYR A 78 -5.00 7.68 5.53
C TYR A 78 -4.75 7.43 4.05
N SER A 79 -5.69 6.79 3.35
CA SER A 79 -5.60 6.60 1.91
C SER A 79 -5.60 7.92 1.15
N LEU A 80 -6.44 8.86 1.59
CA LEU A 80 -6.48 10.20 1.04
C LEU A 80 -5.21 10.99 1.37
N LEU A 81 -4.74 10.94 2.62
CA LEU A 81 -3.53 11.63 3.09
C LEU A 81 -2.31 11.19 2.27
N ALA A 82 -2.08 9.89 2.13
CA ALA A 82 -0.99 9.37 1.30
C ALA A 82 -1.07 9.86 -0.16
N LYS A 83 -2.28 9.95 -0.73
CA LYS A 83 -2.47 10.46 -2.10
C LYS A 83 -2.10 11.93 -2.23
N ILE A 84 -2.53 12.78 -1.29
CA ILE A 84 -2.24 14.22 -1.37
C ILE A 84 -0.78 14.56 -1.03
N THR A 85 -0.11 13.67 -0.30
CA THR A 85 1.31 13.83 0.05
C THR A 85 2.25 13.09 -0.90
N GLU A 86 1.76 12.53 -2.00
CA GLU A 86 2.60 11.82 -2.99
C GLU A 86 3.85 12.62 -3.45
N PRO A 87 3.78 13.95 -3.67
CA PRO A 87 4.96 14.74 -4.01
C PRO A 87 5.94 15.00 -2.85
N PHE A 88 5.61 14.57 -1.63
CA PHE A 88 6.35 14.86 -0.39
C PHE A 88 6.79 13.54 0.27
N PRO A 89 8.01 13.04 -0.03
CA PRO A 89 8.42 11.70 0.36
C PRO A 89 8.30 11.36 1.85
N LYS A 90 8.67 12.30 2.74
CA LYS A 90 8.64 12.07 4.19
C LYS A 90 7.20 11.91 4.71
N GLU A 91 6.31 12.78 4.26
CA GLU A 91 4.90 12.77 4.62
C GLU A 91 4.16 11.59 3.98
N LEU A 92 4.47 11.26 2.72
CA LEU A 92 3.98 10.04 2.07
C LEU A 92 4.36 8.80 2.87
N GLU A 93 5.63 8.68 3.26
CA GLU A 93 6.10 7.53 4.04
C GLU A 93 5.31 7.40 5.36
N TYR A 94 5.19 8.51 6.09
CA TYR A 94 4.44 8.56 7.35
C TYR A 94 2.98 8.12 7.20
N TYR A 95 2.25 8.68 6.22
CA TYR A 95 0.84 8.32 6.00
C TYR A 95 0.67 6.93 5.40
N ALA A 96 1.62 6.45 4.60
CA ALA A 96 1.60 5.10 4.07
C ALA A 96 1.75 4.06 5.20
N TYR A 97 2.65 4.28 6.17
CA TYR A 97 2.76 3.40 7.34
C TYR A 97 1.52 3.42 8.23
N LYS A 98 0.94 4.59 8.50
CA LYS A 98 -0.33 4.68 9.25
C LYS A 98 -1.47 3.96 8.53
N GLY A 99 -1.62 4.21 7.21
CA GLY A 99 -2.58 3.50 6.39
C GLY A 99 -2.37 1.99 6.37
N TYR A 100 -1.11 1.53 6.34
CA TYR A 100 -0.78 0.10 6.40
C TYR A 100 -1.25 -0.51 7.73
N LYS A 101 -0.99 0.16 8.86
CA LYS A 101 -1.44 -0.30 10.19
C LYS A 101 -2.96 -0.32 10.31
N ALA A 102 -3.66 0.69 9.79
CA ALA A 102 -5.12 0.68 9.73
C ALA A 102 -5.66 -0.50 8.91
N ALA A 103 -5.12 -0.72 7.71
CA ALA A 103 -5.52 -1.86 6.85
C ALA A 103 -5.21 -3.22 7.49
N GLN A 104 -4.06 -3.34 8.18
CA GLN A 104 -3.69 -4.54 8.92
C GLN A 104 -4.70 -4.87 10.02
N ARG A 105 -5.13 -3.89 10.81
CA ARG A 105 -6.16 -4.09 11.85
C ARG A 105 -7.52 -4.49 11.29
N ASN A 106 -7.83 -4.05 10.07
CA ASN A 106 -9.07 -4.40 9.37
C ASN A 106 -8.97 -5.70 8.56
N ASN A 107 -7.83 -6.41 8.60
CA ASN A 107 -7.56 -7.59 7.78
C ASN A 107 -7.80 -7.34 6.27
N ASP A 108 -7.39 -6.18 5.78
CA ASP A 108 -7.55 -5.78 4.38
C ASP A 108 -6.23 -5.89 3.61
N PRO A 109 -5.92 -7.08 3.03
CA PRO A 109 -4.63 -7.30 2.38
C PRO A 109 -4.47 -6.47 1.10
N ILE A 110 -5.56 -6.00 0.47
CA ILE A 110 -5.48 -5.18 -0.75
C ILE A 110 -5.00 -3.77 -0.40
N HIS A 111 -5.60 -3.15 0.61
CA HIS A 111 -5.14 -1.85 1.09
C HIS A 111 -3.75 -1.94 1.74
N MET A 112 -3.45 -3.03 2.47
CA MET A 112 -2.08 -3.27 2.95
C MET A 112 -1.07 -3.28 1.80
N LEU A 113 -1.33 -4.05 0.74
CA LEU A 113 -0.47 -4.13 -0.45
C LEU A 113 -0.30 -2.75 -1.12
N ALA A 114 -1.37 -1.97 -1.24
CA ALA A 114 -1.31 -0.63 -1.81
C ALA A 114 -0.38 0.30 -1.02
N ARG A 115 -0.45 0.28 0.33
CA ARG A 115 0.44 1.09 1.18
C ARG A 115 1.88 0.59 1.17
N LEU A 116 2.10 -0.72 1.12
CA LEU A 116 3.43 -1.30 0.94
C LEU A 116 4.06 -0.88 -0.39
N ASN A 117 3.28 -0.77 -1.47
CA ASN A 117 3.76 -0.25 -2.76
C ASN A 117 4.22 1.21 -2.66
N ASP A 118 3.48 2.05 -1.94
CA ASP A 118 3.86 3.45 -1.70
C ASP A 118 5.21 3.53 -0.96
N ILE A 119 5.36 2.76 0.13
CA ILE A 119 6.61 2.70 0.91
C ILE A 119 7.76 2.15 0.06
N ARG A 120 7.52 1.06 -0.67
CA ARG A 120 8.51 0.43 -1.54
C ARG A 120 9.11 1.41 -2.54
N ARG A 121 8.27 2.23 -3.19
CA ARG A 121 8.70 3.25 -4.16
C ARG A 121 9.66 4.28 -3.56
N LEU A 122 9.55 4.56 -2.27
CA LEU A 122 10.44 5.50 -1.59
C LEU A 122 11.82 4.89 -1.30
N ILE A 123 11.90 3.57 -1.09
CA ILE A 123 13.09 2.94 -0.49
C ILE A 123 13.89 2.03 -1.43
N TYR A 124 13.32 1.59 -2.56
CA TYR A 124 13.91 0.55 -3.40
C TYR A 124 15.31 0.87 -3.97
N CYS A 125 15.64 2.16 -4.14
CA CYS A 125 16.93 2.64 -4.64
C CYS A 125 17.85 3.17 -3.53
N GLN A 126 17.56 2.89 -2.25
CA GLN A 126 18.35 3.40 -1.12
C GLN A 126 19.15 2.27 -0.47
N PRO A 127 20.48 2.15 -0.73
CA PRO A 127 21.30 1.07 -0.17
C PRO A 127 21.26 0.98 1.36
N ALA A 128 21.21 2.14 2.04
CA ALA A 128 21.09 2.21 3.49
C ALA A 128 19.79 1.58 4.04
N ARG A 129 18.78 1.37 3.19
CA ARG A 129 17.47 0.83 3.55
C ARG A 129 17.22 -0.55 2.95
N LEU A 130 18.26 -1.26 2.54
CA LEU A 130 18.13 -2.59 1.94
C LEU A 130 17.38 -3.59 2.85
N HIS A 131 17.61 -3.53 4.16
CA HIS A 131 16.92 -4.39 5.11
C HIS A 131 15.41 -4.09 5.17
N ASP A 132 15.03 -2.81 5.27
CA ASP A 132 13.64 -2.38 5.19
C ASP A 132 12.98 -2.83 3.88
N TYR A 133 13.71 -2.69 2.77
CA TYR A 133 13.24 -3.10 1.45
C TYR A 133 12.92 -4.59 1.40
N VAL A 134 13.81 -5.44 1.90
CA VAL A 134 13.58 -6.89 1.97
C VAL A 134 12.37 -7.21 2.85
N ASN A 135 12.20 -6.55 4.00
CA ASN A 135 11.04 -6.73 4.87
C ASN A 135 9.73 -6.34 4.19
N ILE A 136 9.70 -5.20 3.49
CA ILE A 136 8.55 -4.77 2.71
C ILE A 136 8.19 -5.82 1.64
N LEU A 137 9.18 -6.38 0.94
CA LEU A 137 8.93 -7.44 -0.05
C LEU A 137 8.33 -8.72 0.58
N PHE A 138 8.80 -9.13 1.77
CA PHE A 138 8.18 -10.25 2.50
C PHE A 138 6.74 -9.97 2.91
N GLU A 139 6.46 -8.75 3.36
CA GLU A 139 5.11 -8.30 3.72
C GLU A 139 4.18 -8.25 2.49
N GLN A 140 4.70 -7.81 1.34
CA GLN A 140 3.98 -7.85 0.06
C GLN A 140 3.71 -9.30 -0.36
N GLU A 141 4.68 -10.20 -0.24
CA GLU A 141 4.50 -11.63 -0.54
C GLU A 141 3.38 -12.22 0.35
N ARG A 142 3.34 -11.87 1.64
CA ARG A 142 2.29 -12.33 2.56
C ARG A 142 0.91 -11.85 2.11
N CYS A 143 0.76 -10.56 1.82
CA CYS A 143 -0.50 -9.99 1.36
C CYS A 143 -0.98 -10.66 0.05
N LEU A 144 -0.06 -10.82 -0.91
CA LEU A 144 -0.35 -11.42 -2.21
C LEU A 144 -0.72 -12.91 -2.11
N LYS A 145 -0.09 -13.66 -1.21
CA LYS A 145 -0.50 -15.05 -0.93
C LYS A 145 -1.93 -15.10 -0.39
N THR A 146 -2.27 -14.26 0.59
CA THR A 146 -3.63 -14.17 1.14
C THR A 146 -4.66 -13.81 0.06
N ILE A 147 -4.36 -12.81 -0.77
CA ILE A 147 -5.24 -12.39 -1.87
C ILE A 147 -5.43 -13.54 -2.88
N THR A 148 -4.35 -14.19 -3.30
CA THR A 148 -4.43 -15.22 -4.35
C THR A 148 -5.02 -16.55 -3.86
N SER A 149 -4.88 -16.90 -2.59
CA SER A 149 -5.48 -18.11 -2.00
C SER A 149 -6.97 -17.97 -1.71
N SER A 150 -7.44 -16.74 -1.49
CA SER A 150 -8.81 -16.47 -1.04
C SER A 150 -9.46 -15.31 -1.81
N TYR A 151 -9.17 -15.25 -3.12
CA TYR A 151 -9.49 -14.11 -3.99
C TYR A 151 -10.96 -13.68 -3.90
N ASP A 152 -11.90 -14.60 -4.11
CA ASP A 152 -13.33 -14.27 -4.14
C ASP A 152 -13.82 -13.69 -2.80
N LYS A 153 -13.34 -14.25 -1.68
CA LYS A 153 -13.64 -13.75 -0.34
C LYS A 153 -13.06 -12.37 -0.11
N VAL A 154 -11.79 -12.18 -0.43
CA VAL A 154 -11.08 -10.90 -0.23
C VAL A 154 -11.70 -9.81 -1.10
N VAL A 155 -12.02 -10.10 -2.36
CA VAL A 155 -12.68 -9.18 -3.29
C VAL A 155 -14.10 -8.87 -2.83
N GLY A 156 -14.87 -9.86 -2.36
CA GLY A 156 -16.20 -9.62 -1.81
C GLY A 156 -16.23 -8.73 -0.57
N GLN A 157 -15.11 -8.67 0.18
CA GLN A 157 -14.94 -7.81 1.35
C GLN A 157 -14.25 -6.47 1.01
N PHE A 158 -13.74 -6.32 -0.21
CA PHE A 158 -12.99 -5.15 -0.63
C PHE A 158 -13.93 -3.99 -0.96
N HIS A 159 -13.99 -3.02 -0.06
CA HIS A 159 -14.79 -1.82 -0.23
C HIS A 159 -13.88 -0.68 -0.71
N THR A 160 -14.06 -0.28 -1.96
CA THR A 160 -13.30 0.77 -2.63
C THR A 160 -14.26 1.81 -3.18
N ILE A 161 -13.91 3.08 -3.01
CA ILE A 161 -14.71 4.20 -3.51
C ILE A 161 -14.34 4.54 -4.96
N SER A 162 -13.19 4.05 -5.49
CA SER A 162 -12.61 4.59 -6.72
C SER A 162 -12.35 3.60 -7.85
N ARG A 163 -11.96 2.35 -7.56
CA ARG A 163 -11.55 1.39 -8.59
C ARG A 163 -11.84 -0.04 -8.15
N PRO A 164 -12.36 -0.91 -9.02
CA PRO A 164 -12.53 -2.32 -8.72
C PRO A 164 -11.18 -2.97 -8.41
N PRO A 165 -11.17 -4.11 -7.67
CA PRO A 165 -9.95 -4.86 -7.45
C PRO A 165 -9.38 -5.38 -8.78
N ALA A 166 -8.07 -5.55 -8.82
CA ALA A 166 -7.41 -6.09 -10.01
C ALA A 166 -7.81 -7.57 -10.20
N PRO A 167 -7.83 -8.08 -11.45
CA PRO A 167 -8.05 -9.49 -11.71
C PRO A 167 -7.08 -10.40 -10.92
N ARG A 168 -7.54 -11.61 -10.56
CA ARG A 168 -6.72 -12.61 -9.86
C ARG A 168 -5.36 -12.84 -10.53
N LYS A 169 -5.35 -12.91 -11.86
CA LYS A 169 -4.14 -13.10 -12.67
C LYS A 169 -3.08 -12.02 -12.40
N ASP A 170 -3.50 -10.79 -12.15
CA ASP A 170 -2.58 -9.68 -11.91
C ASP A 170 -1.92 -9.82 -10.54
N TYR A 171 -2.68 -10.17 -9.50
CA TYR A 171 -2.11 -10.46 -8.18
C TYR A 171 -1.18 -11.68 -8.20
N GLU A 172 -1.53 -12.74 -8.92
CA GLU A 172 -0.64 -13.89 -9.10
C GLU A 172 0.67 -13.48 -9.79
N THR A 173 0.56 -12.69 -10.86
CA THR A 173 1.72 -12.18 -11.59
C THR A 173 2.60 -11.31 -10.70
N MET A 174 2.02 -10.41 -9.91
CA MET A 174 2.74 -9.61 -8.90
C MET A 174 3.44 -10.50 -7.88
N LEU A 175 2.78 -11.56 -7.38
CA LEU A 175 3.37 -12.51 -6.43
C LEU A 175 4.63 -13.15 -7.01
N ALA A 176 4.59 -13.59 -8.26
CA ALA A 176 5.74 -14.20 -8.93
C ALA A 176 6.91 -13.21 -9.09
N TYR A 177 6.64 -11.94 -9.41
CA TYR A 177 7.67 -10.90 -9.46
C TYR A 177 8.30 -10.64 -8.08
N ILE A 178 7.50 -10.48 -7.04
CA ILE A 178 7.99 -10.29 -5.65
C ILE A 178 8.84 -11.48 -5.20
N GLN A 179 8.38 -12.71 -5.45
CA GLN A 179 9.13 -13.92 -5.11
C GLN A 179 10.46 -14.00 -5.84
N THR A 180 10.48 -13.63 -7.12
CA THR A 180 11.70 -13.60 -7.94
C THR A 180 12.68 -12.56 -7.40
N GLU A 181 12.20 -11.38 -7.04
CA GLU A 181 13.02 -10.30 -6.50
C GLU A 181 13.60 -10.62 -5.12
N LEU A 182 12.78 -11.10 -4.18
CA LEU A 182 13.25 -11.59 -2.88
C LEU A 182 14.37 -12.61 -3.05
N SER A 183 14.20 -13.56 -3.98
CA SER A 183 15.19 -14.61 -4.24
C SER A 183 16.54 -14.04 -4.67
N LYS A 184 16.56 -12.97 -5.49
CA LYS A 184 17.82 -12.30 -5.88
C LYS A 184 18.54 -11.62 -4.72
N LEU A 185 17.79 -11.19 -3.70
CA LEU A 185 18.34 -10.49 -2.53
C LEU A 185 18.82 -11.46 -1.45
N ILE A 186 18.12 -12.59 -1.25
CA ILE A 186 18.37 -13.48 -0.11
C ILE A 186 19.22 -14.70 -0.44
N TRP A 187 19.35 -15.11 -1.71
CA TRP A 187 19.93 -16.42 -2.07
C TRP A 187 21.33 -16.71 -1.52
N LYS A 188 22.16 -15.68 -1.28
CA LYS A 188 23.49 -15.88 -0.68
C LYS A 188 23.42 -16.32 0.78
N LYS A 189 22.42 -15.85 1.52
CA LYS A 189 22.21 -16.16 2.95
C LYS A 189 21.26 -17.34 3.14
N GLU A 190 20.22 -17.41 2.32
CA GLU A 190 19.14 -18.39 2.42
C GLU A 190 18.83 -19.03 1.04
N PRO A 191 19.75 -19.84 0.50
CA PRO A 191 19.62 -20.40 -0.85
C PRO A 191 18.40 -21.31 -1.00
N ASP A 192 18.09 -22.14 0.00
CA ASP A 192 16.96 -23.07 -0.07
C ASP A 192 15.61 -22.33 -0.06
N LEU A 193 15.50 -21.24 0.71
CA LEU A 193 14.31 -20.37 0.69
C LEU A 193 14.17 -19.66 -0.66
N ALA A 194 15.27 -19.14 -1.22
CA ALA A 194 15.28 -18.53 -2.55
C ALA A 194 14.82 -19.54 -3.62
N LEU A 195 15.34 -20.77 -3.61
CA LEU A 195 14.93 -21.81 -4.55
C LEU A 195 13.45 -22.18 -4.40
N LYS A 196 12.92 -22.25 -3.18
CA LYS A 196 11.49 -22.48 -2.92
C LYS A 196 10.62 -21.38 -3.52
N LYS A 197 11.00 -20.12 -3.32
CA LYS A 197 10.30 -18.95 -3.89
C LYS A 197 10.36 -18.94 -5.42
N LEU A 198 11.51 -19.24 -6.02
CA LEU A 198 11.68 -19.31 -7.48
C LEU A 198 10.85 -20.43 -8.11
N LYS A 199 10.75 -21.60 -7.48
CA LYS A 199 9.85 -22.68 -7.95
C LYS A 199 8.39 -22.20 -7.98
N SER A 200 7.93 -21.60 -6.88
CA SER A 200 6.58 -21.01 -6.81
C SER A 200 6.33 -19.97 -7.91
N ALA A 201 7.27 -19.04 -8.12
CA ALA A 201 7.17 -18.03 -9.18
C ALA A 201 7.17 -18.65 -10.59
N GLN A 202 7.97 -19.69 -10.83
CA GLN A 202 8.01 -20.41 -12.11
C GLN A 202 6.65 -21.07 -12.42
N ASP A 203 6.03 -21.71 -11.43
CA ASP A 203 4.71 -22.33 -11.58
C ASP A 203 3.64 -21.30 -11.92
N ILE A 204 3.68 -20.13 -11.28
CA ILE A 204 2.78 -19.01 -11.58
C ILE A 204 3.00 -18.51 -13.01
N PHE A 205 4.24 -18.17 -13.39
CA PHE A 205 4.51 -17.68 -14.75
C PHE A 205 4.21 -18.72 -15.84
N ARG A 206 4.25 -20.02 -15.53
CA ARG A 206 3.75 -21.08 -16.41
C ARG A 206 2.24 -20.96 -16.63
N ARG A 207 1.46 -20.76 -15.56
CA ARG A 207 0.00 -20.59 -15.65
C ARG A 207 -0.41 -19.29 -16.31
N THR A 208 0.33 -18.19 -16.10
CA THR A 208 -0.04 -16.87 -16.64
C THR A 208 0.40 -16.62 -18.08
N GLY A 209 1.29 -17.46 -18.63
CA GLY A 209 1.75 -17.40 -20.02
C GLY A 209 3.07 -16.63 -20.24
N GLU A 210 3.74 -16.22 -19.18
CA GLU A 210 4.93 -15.33 -19.16
C GLU A 210 6.24 -16.06 -19.53
N LYS A 211 6.37 -16.49 -20.79
CA LYS A 211 7.48 -17.36 -21.24
C LYS A 211 8.88 -16.81 -20.96
N GLY A 212 9.08 -15.49 -21.09
CA GLY A 212 10.37 -14.83 -20.85
C GLY A 212 10.82 -14.93 -19.39
N ASN A 213 9.91 -14.63 -18.46
CA ASN A 213 10.16 -14.73 -17.03
C ASN A 213 10.49 -16.16 -16.59
N ARG A 214 9.87 -17.18 -17.19
CA ARG A 214 10.19 -18.59 -16.90
C ARG A 214 11.64 -18.94 -17.23
N LYS A 215 12.13 -18.52 -18.41
CA LYS A 215 13.52 -18.77 -18.82
C LYS A 215 14.49 -18.10 -17.85
N TYR A 216 14.22 -16.86 -17.48
CA TYR A 216 15.02 -16.11 -16.51
C TYR A 216 15.08 -16.80 -15.14
N ILE A 217 13.94 -17.27 -14.61
CA ILE A 217 13.91 -18.02 -13.35
C ILE A 217 14.76 -19.29 -13.43
N THR A 218 14.65 -20.06 -14.52
CA THR A 218 15.47 -21.27 -14.69
C THR A 218 16.96 -20.96 -14.61
N LEU A 219 17.42 -19.91 -15.31
CA LEU A 219 18.81 -19.47 -15.25
C LEU A 219 19.22 -19.08 -13.82
N LEU A 220 18.37 -18.33 -13.11
CA LEU A 220 18.64 -17.91 -11.74
C LEU A 220 18.72 -19.11 -10.78
N MET A 221 17.83 -20.08 -10.91
CA MET A 221 17.86 -21.31 -10.10
C MET A 221 19.13 -22.13 -10.37
N CYS A 222 19.55 -22.26 -11.63
CA CYS A 222 20.81 -22.94 -11.97
C CYS A 222 22.01 -22.22 -11.34
N ARG A 223 22.05 -20.89 -11.41
CA ARG A 223 23.11 -20.08 -10.78
C ARG A 223 23.20 -20.31 -9.27
N ILE A 224 22.06 -20.33 -8.57
CA ILE A 224 22.03 -20.54 -7.11
C ILE A 224 22.53 -21.94 -6.77
N LYS A 225 22.14 -22.96 -7.54
CA LYS A 225 22.56 -24.36 -7.32
C LYS A 225 24.03 -24.61 -7.63
N ALA A 226 24.59 -23.89 -8.59
CA ALA A 226 25.99 -24.03 -9.01
C ALA A 226 26.97 -23.33 -8.06
N GLN A 227 26.50 -22.53 -7.10
CA GLN A 227 27.38 -21.86 -6.16
C GLN A 227 27.83 -22.86 -5.07
N PRO A 228 29.14 -22.93 -4.76
CA PRO A 228 29.61 -23.71 -3.61
C PRO A 228 28.89 -23.24 -2.35
N ARG A 229 28.26 -24.17 -1.63
CA ARG A 229 27.79 -23.88 -0.27
C ARG A 229 29.07 -23.68 0.54
N PHE A 230 29.30 -22.48 1.04
CA PHE A 230 30.35 -22.29 2.04
C PHE A 230 29.93 -23.10 3.26
N GLU A 231 30.46 -24.31 3.37
CA GLU A 231 30.43 -25.07 4.62
C GLU A 231 31.14 -24.20 5.65
N ASN A 232 30.45 -23.93 6.75
CA ASN A 232 31.02 -23.19 7.86
C ASN A 232 32.33 -23.86 8.25
N PHE A 233 33.46 -23.17 8.05
CA PHE A 233 34.65 -23.48 8.84
C PHE A 233 34.26 -23.20 10.28
N ALA A 234 34.05 -24.29 11.02
CA ALA A 234 33.77 -24.31 12.45
C ALA A 234 34.91 -23.67 13.24
#